data_AF-A0AAN8SQ72-F1
#
_entry.id   AF-A0AAN8SQ72-F1
#
_cell.length_a   1.000
_cell.length_b   1.000
_cell.length_c   1.000
_cell.angle_alpha   90.00
_cell.angle_beta   90.00
_cell.angle_gamma   90.00
#
_symmetry.space_group_name_H-M   'P 1'
#
loop_
_entity.id
_entity.type
_entity.pdbx_description
1 polymer ?
#
loop_
_entity_poly.entity_id
_entity_poly.type
_entity_poly.pdbx_seq_one_letter_code
_entity_poly.pdbx_strand_id
1 'polypeptide(L)'
;MAVASDQATSICSYCDRAIPSSNLDLHVAHCSRKLEKCKICGDVVPKKYAEEHFLSTHAPVACSLCSETMEREVLGVHKSENCPQRIVTCEYCEFPLPAIDLFKHQDVCGNRTELCHMCSRYIRLRERDVHESRCNGGTNIIAESSRNTSSAERDHHGAPRRQPHEASRKRLLFTIAITGVAVLFGSLILQKKAEHSQMP
;
A
#
# COMPACT_ATOMS: atom_id res chain seq x y z
N MET A 1 51.96 -40.08 13.29
CA MET A 1 50.62 -39.97 13.89
C MET A 1 50.48 -38.56 14.43
N ALA A 2 49.55 -37.77 13.90
CA ALA A 2 49.31 -36.41 14.39
C ALA A 2 48.48 -36.50 15.67
N VAL A 3 49.07 -36.07 16.79
CA VAL A 3 48.39 -36.00 18.09
C VAL A 3 47.38 -34.86 17.99
N ALA A 4 46.09 -35.20 17.85
CA ALA A 4 45.02 -34.25 18.03
C ALA A 4 45.05 -33.79 19.50
N SER A 5 45.54 -32.59 19.74
CA SER A 5 45.48 -31.97 21.05
C SER A 5 44.04 -31.52 21.29
N ASP A 6 43.27 -32.35 22.00
CA ASP A 6 41.97 -31.98 22.58
C ASP A 6 42.21 -30.91 23.65
N GLN A 7 42.28 -29.65 23.23
CA GLN A 7 42.28 -28.54 24.17
C GLN A 7 40.84 -28.37 24.68
N ALA A 8 40.63 -28.59 25.97
CA ALA A 8 39.34 -28.33 26.60
C ALA A 8 38.90 -26.89 26.31
N THR A 9 37.73 -26.70 25.70
CA THR A 9 37.18 -25.37 25.38
C THR A 9 36.03 -25.03 26.32
N SER A 10 35.87 -23.74 26.63
CA SER A 10 34.81 -23.18 27.45
C SER A 10 34.13 -22.02 26.70
N ILE A 11 32.83 -21.83 26.88
CA ILE A 11 32.06 -20.79 26.19
C ILE A 11 32.22 -19.46 26.93
N CYS A 12 32.58 -18.40 26.21
CA CYS A 12 32.62 -17.05 26.77
C CYS A 12 31.20 -16.47 26.91
N SER A 13 30.83 -16.00 28.11
CA SER A 13 29.50 -15.43 28.38
C SER A 13 29.19 -14.12 27.64
N TYR A 14 30.20 -13.45 27.09
CA TYR A 14 30.07 -12.14 26.44
C TYR A 14 29.98 -12.22 24.90
N CYS A 15 30.62 -13.23 24.28
CA CYS A 15 30.60 -13.40 22.83
C CYS A 15 30.10 -14.76 22.35
N ASP A 16 29.72 -15.65 23.27
CA ASP A 16 29.22 -17.01 23.03
C ASP A 16 30.13 -17.91 22.18
N ARG A 17 31.41 -17.52 22.05
CA ARG A 17 32.41 -18.30 21.32
C ARG A 17 33.06 -19.34 22.24
N ALA A 18 33.34 -20.52 21.69
CA ALA A 18 34.18 -21.52 22.34
C ALA A 18 35.64 -21.07 22.32
N ILE A 19 36.22 -20.88 23.50
CA ILE A 19 37.59 -20.42 23.72
C ILE A 19 38.36 -21.52 24.47
N PRO A 20 39.63 -21.80 24.14
CA PRO A 20 40.45 -22.72 24.92
C PRO A 20 40.46 -22.33 26.41
N SER A 21 40.20 -23.28 27.29
CA SER A 21 39.97 -23.01 28.72
C SER A 21 41.19 -22.35 29.39
N SER A 22 42.40 -22.64 28.91
CA SER A 22 43.64 -22.00 29.36
C SER A 22 43.71 -20.50 29.08
N ASN A 23 42.96 -20.00 28.09
CA ASN A 23 42.97 -18.61 27.64
C ASN A 23 41.66 -17.86 27.93
N LEU A 24 40.69 -18.52 28.59
CA LEU A 24 39.35 -17.96 28.80
C LEU A 24 39.39 -16.66 29.62
N ASP A 25 40.16 -16.61 30.71
CA ASP A 25 40.19 -15.44 31.60
C ASP A 25 40.74 -14.20 30.90
N LEU A 26 41.84 -14.36 30.14
CA LEU A 26 42.40 -13.30 29.31
C LEU A 26 41.38 -12.85 28.25
N HIS A 27 40.74 -13.81 27.58
CA HIS A 27 39.70 -13.50 26.61
C HIS A 27 38.54 -12.72 27.24
N VAL A 28 38.02 -13.13 28.39
CA VAL A 28 36.90 -12.47 29.09
C VAL A 28 37.26 -11.03 29.49
N ALA A 29 38.48 -10.79 29.97
CA ALA A 29 38.95 -9.45 30.31
C ALA A 29 38.95 -8.48 29.11
N HIS A 30 39.28 -8.98 27.91
CA HIS A 30 39.22 -8.19 26.68
C HIS A 30 37.81 -8.11 26.09
N CYS A 31 37.08 -9.21 26.09
CA CYS A 31 35.77 -9.36 25.49
C CYS A 31 34.72 -8.50 26.20
N SER A 32 34.67 -8.55 27.54
CA SER A 32 33.72 -7.78 28.36
C SER A 32 33.85 -6.26 28.22
N ARG A 33 35.04 -5.78 27.87
CA ARG A 33 35.32 -4.34 27.68
C ARG A 33 34.92 -3.87 26.28
N LYS A 34 35.01 -4.72 25.27
CA LYS A 34 34.82 -4.33 23.86
C LYS A 34 33.48 -4.73 23.27
N LEU A 35 32.89 -5.83 23.73
CA LEU A 35 31.66 -6.40 23.18
C LEU A 35 30.55 -6.37 24.24
N GLU A 36 29.31 -6.29 23.78
CA GLU A 36 28.12 -6.48 24.58
C GLU A 36 27.02 -7.14 23.75
N LYS A 37 26.04 -7.76 24.41
CA LYS A 37 24.88 -8.36 23.74
C LYS A 37 23.77 -7.33 23.62
N CYS A 38 23.19 -7.22 22.44
CA CYS A 38 21.99 -6.42 22.21
C CYS A 38 20.83 -7.00 23.03
N LYS A 39 20.10 -6.14 23.74
CA LYS A 39 18.96 -6.57 24.59
C LYS A 39 17.71 -6.94 23.78
N ILE A 40 17.68 -6.60 22.50
CA ILE A 40 16.50 -6.76 21.62
C ILE A 40 16.66 -8.02 20.77
N CYS A 41 17.77 -8.15 20.01
CA CYS A 41 18.01 -9.33 19.17
C CYS A 41 18.96 -10.37 19.79
N GLY A 42 19.71 -10.04 20.85
CA GLY A 42 20.71 -10.94 21.44
C GLY A 42 22.07 -10.94 20.74
N ASP A 43 22.24 -10.22 19.63
CA ASP A 43 23.49 -10.19 18.86
C ASP A 43 24.64 -9.58 19.66
N VAL A 44 25.85 -10.11 19.45
CA VAL A 44 27.08 -9.60 20.07
C VAL A 44 27.61 -8.45 19.23
N VAL A 45 27.54 -7.23 19.76
CA VAL A 45 27.92 -5.99 19.08
C VAL A 45 29.09 -5.33 19.82
N PRO A 46 30.08 -4.74 19.12
CA PRO A 46 31.08 -3.92 19.79
C PRO A 46 30.44 -2.69 20.43
N LYS A 47 30.79 -2.39 21.68
CA LYS A 47 30.19 -1.28 22.45
C LYS A 47 30.26 0.07 21.71
N LYS A 48 31.32 0.29 20.94
CA LYS A 48 31.49 1.49 20.10
C LYS A 48 30.38 1.65 19.05
N TYR A 49 29.83 0.54 18.56
CA TYR A 49 28.82 0.50 17.49
C TYR A 49 27.44 0.08 18.01
N ALA A 50 27.26 -0.05 19.33
CA ALA A 50 25.98 -0.47 19.91
C ALA A 50 24.85 0.53 19.61
N GLU A 51 25.14 1.83 19.65
CA GLU A 51 24.18 2.88 19.29
C GLU A 51 23.83 2.84 17.80
N GLU A 52 24.82 2.68 16.92
CA GLU A 52 24.62 2.56 15.48
C GLU A 52 23.79 1.32 15.12
N HIS A 53 24.06 0.19 15.78
CA HIS A 53 23.26 -1.03 15.66
C HIS A 53 21.81 -0.80 16.07
N PHE A 54 21.57 -0.12 17.20
CA PHE A 54 20.22 0.23 17.63
C PHE A 54 19.53 1.12 16.59
N LEU A 55 20.16 2.20 16.15
CA LEU A 55 19.58 3.14 15.18
C LEU A 55 19.26 2.52 13.82
N SER A 56 20.10 1.59 13.36
CA SER A 56 19.89 0.92 12.07
C SER A 56 18.88 -0.22 12.14
N THR A 57 18.88 -0.98 13.24
CA THR A 57 18.16 -2.26 13.34
C THR A 57 16.85 -2.15 14.12
N HIS A 58 16.86 -1.42 15.24
CA HIS A 58 15.78 -1.45 16.24
C HIS A 58 15.07 -0.12 16.45
N ALA A 59 15.67 0.99 16.02
CA ALA A 59 15.08 2.29 16.24
C ALA A 59 13.72 2.38 15.50
N PRO A 60 12.70 2.92 16.17
CA PRO A 60 11.42 3.19 15.54
C PRO A 60 11.58 4.05 14.29
N VAL A 61 10.76 3.75 13.29
CA VAL A 61 10.76 4.41 11.99
C VAL A 61 9.44 5.15 11.78
N ALA A 62 9.52 6.32 11.17
CA ALA A 62 8.34 7.10 10.81
C ALA A 62 7.70 6.56 9.52
N CYS A 63 6.37 6.50 9.51
CA CYS A 63 5.61 6.22 8.31
C CYS A 63 5.70 7.38 7.33
N SER A 64 6.03 7.10 6.07
CA SER A 64 6.16 8.12 5.01
C SER A 64 4.84 8.78 4.61
N LEU A 65 3.69 8.20 4.99
CA LEU A 65 2.37 8.70 4.60
C LEU A 65 1.71 9.55 5.71
N CYS A 66 1.81 9.12 6.96
CA CYS A 66 1.17 9.79 8.10
C CYS A 66 2.15 10.37 9.13
N SER A 67 3.46 10.16 8.96
CA SER A 67 4.53 10.61 9.88
C SER A 67 4.48 10.02 11.29
N GLU A 68 3.58 9.07 11.57
CA GLU A 68 3.53 8.35 12.83
C GLU A 68 4.77 7.45 12.99
N THR A 69 5.35 7.40 14.19
CA THR A 69 6.54 6.59 14.49
C THR A 69 6.14 5.25 15.09
N MET A 70 6.72 4.16 14.58
CA MET A 70 6.41 2.79 15.00
C MET A 70 7.61 1.85 14.83
N GLU A 71 7.50 0.64 15.36
CA GLU A 71 8.50 -0.42 15.15
C GLU A 71 8.63 -0.78 13.67
N ARG A 72 9.85 -1.15 13.25
CA ARG A 72 10.18 -1.44 11.85
C ARG A 72 9.39 -2.63 11.33
N GLU A 73 9.19 -3.64 12.17
CA GLU A 73 8.46 -4.87 11.89
C GLU A 73 6.98 -4.59 11.60
N VAL A 74 6.40 -3.59 12.29
CA VAL A 74 4.98 -3.22 12.16
C VAL A 74 4.74 -2.27 10.98
N LEU A 75 5.76 -1.53 10.53
CA LEU A 75 5.64 -0.53 9.46
C LEU A 75 5.00 -1.07 8.17
N GLY A 76 5.30 -2.32 7.80
CA GLY A 76 4.72 -2.95 6.61
C GLY A 76 3.20 -3.08 6.70
N VAL A 77 2.72 -3.67 7.81
CA VAL A 77 1.29 -3.87 8.09
C VAL A 77 0.58 -2.53 8.30
N HIS A 78 1.27 -1.57 8.91
CA HIS A 78 0.73 -0.21 9.02
C HIS A 78 0.48 0.38 7.63
N LYS A 79 1.46 0.36 6.73
CA LYS A 79 1.30 0.96 5.40
C LYS A 79 0.19 0.34 4.57
N SER A 80 -0.02 -0.98 4.66
CA SER A 80 -1.03 -1.68 3.87
C SER A 80 -2.44 -1.59 4.47
N GLU A 81 -2.58 -1.76 5.78
CA GLU A 81 -3.90 -1.93 6.41
C GLU A 81 -4.31 -0.77 7.32
N ASN A 82 -3.39 -0.26 8.13
CA ASN A 82 -3.76 0.62 9.26
C ASN A 82 -3.56 2.11 8.97
N CYS A 83 -2.73 2.46 7.99
CA CYS A 83 -2.37 3.85 7.74
C CYS A 83 -3.62 4.63 7.32
N PRO A 84 -3.96 5.74 8.01
CA PRO A 84 -5.12 6.56 7.67
C PRO A 84 -4.94 7.28 6.32
N GLN A 85 -3.69 7.47 5.91
CA GLN A 85 -3.31 8.11 4.65
C GLN A 85 -3.08 7.10 3.52
N ARG A 86 -3.33 5.81 3.72
CA ARG A 86 -3.27 4.82 2.62
C ARG A 86 -4.35 5.13 1.60
N ILE A 87 -4.04 4.87 0.33
CA ILE A 87 -5.00 5.04 -0.76
C ILE A 87 -5.91 3.82 -0.86
N VAL A 88 -7.21 4.06 -0.79
CA VAL A 88 -8.28 3.08 -0.97
C VAL A 88 -9.24 3.59 -2.03
N THR A 89 -10.02 2.71 -2.65
CA THR A 89 -11.00 3.08 -3.67
C THR A 89 -12.40 3.12 -3.09
N CYS A 90 -13.19 4.10 -3.54
CA CYS A 90 -14.63 4.12 -3.23
C CYS A 90 -15.35 2.97 -3.94
N GLU A 91 -16.11 2.17 -3.19
CA GLU A 91 -16.91 1.05 -3.72
C GLU A 91 -17.97 1.48 -4.76
N TYR A 92 -18.42 2.73 -4.73
CA TYR A 92 -19.51 3.21 -5.59
C TYR A 92 -19.03 3.83 -6.91
N CYS A 93 -17.89 4.54 -6.88
CA CYS A 93 -17.39 5.32 -8.02
C CYS A 93 -15.94 5.02 -8.39
N GLU A 94 -15.30 4.07 -7.71
CA GLU A 94 -13.91 3.62 -7.92
C GLU A 94 -12.85 4.73 -7.78
N PHE A 95 -13.23 5.90 -7.25
CA PHE A 95 -12.31 7.00 -7.06
C PHE A 95 -11.28 6.65 -5.97
N PRO A 96 -9.96 6.84 -6.22
CA PRO A 96 -8.93 6.61 -5.23
C PRO A 96 -8.80 7.81 -4.27
N LEU A 97 -8.80 7.54 -2.97
CA LEU A 97 -8.70 8.56 -1.92
C LEU A 97 -8.05 8.01 -0.64
N PRO A 98 -7.56 8.89 0.26
CA PRO A 98 -7.08 8.49 1.57
C PRO A 98 -8.17 7.78 2.39
N ALA A 99 -7.79 6.75 3.14
CA ALA A 99 -8.72 5.98 3.96
C ALA A 99 -9.48 6.82 5.00
N ILE A 100 -8.84 7.86 5.53
CA ILE A 100 -9.47 8.82 6.45
C ILE A 100 -10.67 9.56 5.85
N ASP A 101 -10.67 9.77 4.53
CA ASP A 101 -11.72 10.50 3.82
C ASP A 101 -12.78 9.58 3.20
N LEU A 102 -12.51 8.26 3.13
CA LEU A 102 -13.36 7.28 2.46
C LEU A 102 -14.80 7.30 2.99
N PHE A 103 -14.99 7.28 4.31
CA PHE A 103 -16.32 7.23 4.91
C PHE A 103 -17.16 8.46 4.56
N LYS A 104 -16.59 9.66 4.71
CA LYS A 104 -17.26 10.92 4.37
C LYS A 104 -17.60 10.98 2.87
N HIS A 105 -16.70 10.50 2.03
CA HIS A 105 -16.95 10.41 0.60
C HIS A 105 -18.07 9.42 0.29
N GLN A 106 -18.07 8.22 0.87
CA GLN A 106 -19.08 7.19 0.62
C GLN A 106 -20.48 7.60 1.08
N ASP A 107 -20.62 8.38 2.15
CA ASP A 107 -21.91 8.91 2.61
C ASP A 107 -22.58 9.78 1.54
N VAL A 108 -21.81 10.67 0.90
CA VAL A 108 -22.30 11.54 -0.18
C VAL A 108 -22.40 10.77 -1.50
N CYS A 109 -21.36 10.01 -1.85
CA CYS A 109 -21.25 9.31 -3.12
C CYS A 109 -22.32 8.23 -3.27
N GLY A 110 -22.57 7.44 -2.22
CA GLY A 110 -23.57 6.37 -2.23
C GLY A 110 -25.01 6.87 -2.44
N ASN A 111 -25.30 8.11 -2.02
CA ASN A 111 -26.60 8.76 -2.21
C ASN A 111 -26.81 9.36 -3.60
N ARG A 112 -25.75 9.47 -4.43
CA ARG A 112 -25.89 9.89 -5.83
C ARG A 112 -26.72 8.87 -6.59
N THR A 113 -27.54 9.34 -7.52
CA THR A 113 -28.35 8.48 -8.37
C THR A 113 -27.82 8.43 -9.80
N GLU A 114 -27.90 7.26 -10.41
CA GLU A 114 -27.63 7.05 -11.84
C GLU A 114 -28.85 6.44 -12.53
N LEU A 115 -28.97 6.66 -13.83
CA LEU A 115 -30.07 6.13 -14.61
C LEU A 115 -29.78 4.67 -14.97
N CYS A 116 -30.65 3.75 -14.55
CA CYS A 116 -30.60 2.37 -15.00
C CYS A 116 -30.92 2.31 -16.50
N HIS A 117 -30.01 1.74 -17.30
CA HIS A 117 -30.19 1.62 -18.75
C HIS A 117 -31.31 0.63 -19.14
N MET A 118 -31.64 -0.33 -18.27
CA MET A 118 -32.66 -1.35 -18.55
C MET A 118 -34.07 -0.87 -18.25
N CYS A 119 -34.31 -0.28 -17.08
CA CYS A 119 -35.65 0.14 -16.65
C CYS A 119 -35.86 1.67 -16.66
N SER A 120 -34.83 2.45 -16.99
CA SER A 120 -34.87 3.93 -17.02
C SER A 120 -35.25 4.58 -15.69
N ARG A 121 -35.09 3.88 -14.56
CA ARG A 121 -35.26 4.44 -13.22
C ARG A 121 -33.95 5.00 -12.69
N TYR A 122 -34.03 6.12 -11.97
CA TYR A 122 -32.91 6.63 -11.19
C TYR A 122 -32.74 5.78 -9.95
N ILE A 123 -31.55 5.19 -9.80
CA ILE A 123 -31.20 4.30 -8.69
C ILE A 123 -30.01 4.88 -7.95
N ARG A 124 -30.00 4.80 -6.62
CA ARG A 124 -28.85 5.22 -5.81
C ARG A 124 -27.68 4.27 -6.02
N LEU A 125 -26.46 4.79 -5.98
CA LEU A 125 -25.26 3.97 -6.16
C LEU A 125 -25.15 2.84 -5.13
N ARG A 126 -25.50 3.12 -3.87
CA ARG A 126 -25.55 2.10 -2.80
C ARG A 126 -26.54 0.96 -3.07
N GLU A 127 -27.58 1.23 -3.85
CA GLU A 127 -28.66 0.28 -4.14
C GLU A 127 -28.47 -0.41 -5.50
N ARG A 128 -27.38 -0.12 -6.21
CA ARG A 128 -27.14 -0.58 -7.59
C ARG A 128 -27.14 -2.10 -7.69
N ASP A 129 -26.36 -2.79 -6.88
CA ASP A 129 -26.21 -4.26 -6.95
C ASP A 129 -27.55 -4.97 -6.64
N VAL A 130 -28.28 -4.46 -5.65
CA VAL A 130 -29.60 -4.96 -5.29
C VAL A 130 -30.59 -4.72 -6.44
N HIS A 131 -30.54 -3.54 -7.06
CA HIS A 131 -31.38 -3.22 -8.21
C HIS A 131 -31.07 -4.13 -9.40
N GLU A 132 -29.80 -4.31 -9.75
CA GLU A 132 -29.35 -5.14 -10.87
C GLU A 132 -29.87 -6.57 -10.76
N SER A 133 -29.78 -7.16 -9.55
CA SER A 133 -30.31 -8.51 -9.30
C SER A 133 -31.83 -8.67 -9.47
N ARG A 134 -32.58 -7.56 -9.43
CA ARG A 134 -34.07 -7.53 -9.50
C ARG A 134 -34.59 -6.73 -10.70
N CYS A 135 -33.70 -6.29 -11.60
CA CYS A 135 -34.09 -5.37 -12.66
C CYS A 135 -34.76 -6.13 -13.80
N ASN A 136 -36.07 -6.02 -13.89
CA ASN A 136 -36.86 -6.75 -14.88
C ASN A 136 -36.93 -6.06 -16.25
N GLY A 137 -36.13 -5.01 -16.51
CA GLY A 137 -36.12 -4.27 -17.79
C GLY A 137 -37.43 -3.57 -18.18
N GLY A 138 -38.49 -3.70 -17.37
CA GLY A 138 -39.75 -3.03 -17.61
C GLY A 138 -39.62 -1.54 -17.36
N THR A 139 -39.82 -0.73 -18.40
CA THR A 139 -40.14 0.70 -18.24
C THR A 139 -41.54 0.80 -17.63
N ASN A 140 -41.65 0.61 -16.32
CA ASN A 140 -42.84 1.06 -15.63
C ASN A 140 -42.79 2.58 -15.62
N ILE A 141 -43.31 3.20 -16.69
CA ILE A 141 -43.83 4.57 -16.65
C ILE A 141 -45.10 4.51 -15.82
N ILE A 142 -44.94 4.18 -14.54
CA ILE A 142 -45.93 4.49 -13.53
C ILE A 142 -45.20 5.49 -12.66
N ALA A 143 -45.46 6.76 -12.96
CA ALA A 143 -45.23 7.83 -12.02
C ALA A 143 -45.81 7.36 -10.68
N GLU A 144 -44.95 7.10 -9.70
CA GLU A 144 -45.38 6.87 -8.34
C GLU A 144 -46.06 8.16 -7.85
N SER A 145 -47.35 8.20 -8.10
CA SER A 145 -48.32 8.97 -7.34
C SER A 145 -48.31 8.44 -5.91
N SER A 146 -47.39 8.97 -5.11
CA SER A 146 -47.54 9.05 -3.67
C SER A 146 -46.62 10.13 -3.13
N ARG A 147 -47.16 11.35 -3.07
CA ARG A 147 -47.29 12.07 -1.80
C ARG A 147 -48.38 13.13 -1.94
N ASN A 148 -49.48 12.90 -1.23
CA ASN A 148 -50.49 13.90 -0.93
C ASN A 148 -49.84 15.13 -0.26
N THR A 149 -50.15 16.30 -0.83
CA THR A 149 -50.48 17.57 -0.15
C THR A 149 -49.58 18.06 0.99
N SER A 150 -48.72 19.04 0.71
CA SER A 150 -48.80 20.37 1.32
C SER A 150 -48.00 21.39 0.53
N SER A 151 -48.67 22.47 0.14
CA SER A 151 -48.20 23.62 -0.63
C SER A 151 -47.10 24.41 0.08
N ALA A 152 -46.09 24.86 -0.66
CA ALA A 152 -45.46 26.18 -0.53
C ALA A 152 -44.62 26.45 -1.79
N GLU A 153 -44.55 27.73 -2.14
CA GLU A 153 -44.38 28.27 -3.49
C GLU A 153 -43.02 28.11 -4.20
N ARG A 154 -43.15 28.15 -5.53
CA ARG A 154 -42.25 28.65 -6.58
C ARG A 154 -40.99 29.37 -6.11
N ASP A 155 -39.84 29.00 -6.69
CA ASP A 155 -39.11 29.98 -7.50
C ASP A 155 -38.30 29.38 -8.66
N HIS A 156 -38.25 30.17 -9.71
CA HIS A 156 -37.94 29.85 -11.09
C HIS A 156 -36.47 30.15 -11.39
N HIS A 157 -35.65 29.14 -11.70
CA HIS A 157 -34.42 29.36 -12.48
C HIS A 157 -34.16 28.18 -13.42
N GLY A 158 -34.45 28.40 -14.70
CA GLY A 158 -34.04 27.52 -15.79
C GLY A 158 -32.61 27.81 -16.23
N ALA A 159 -31.84 26.74 -16.47
CA ALA A 159 -30.80 26.55 -17.51
C ALA A 159 -29.82 25.41 -17.11
N PRO A 160 -29.04 24.83 -18.03
CA PRO A 160 -29.45 24.15 -19.25
C PRO A 160 -29.09 22.65 -19.20
N ARG A 161 -29.68 21.89 -20.14
CA ARG A 161 -29.39 20.50 -20.48
C ARG A 161 -27.87 20.26 -20.62
N ARG A 162 -27.26 19.53 -19.68
CA ARG A 162 -25.87 19.03 -19.85
C ARG A 162 -25.85 17.94 -20.91
N GLN A 163 -25.02 18.14 -21.93
CA GLN A 163 -24.73 17.21 -23.00
C GLN A 163 -24.18 15.88 -22.45
N PRO A 164 -24.40 14.74 -23.15
CA PRO A 164 -23.71 13.51 -22.86
C PRO A 164 -22.25 13.62 -23.33
N HIS A 165 -21.34 13.93 -22.41
CA HIS A 165 -19.91 13.87 -22.67
C HIS A 165 -19.47 12.40 -22.78
N GLU A 166 -19.40 11.90 -24.01
CA GLU A 166 -18.16 11.43 -24.64
C GLU A 166 -17.16 10.59 -23.78
N ALA A 167 -17.64 9.82 -22.82
CA ALA A 167 -16.80 9.00 -21.94
C ALA A 167 -16.32 7.69 -22.60
N SER A 168 -16.88 7.32 -23.75
CA SER A 168 -16.54 6.06 -24.44
C SER A 168 -15.33 6.16 -25.39
N ARG A 169 -14.95 7.37 -25.86
CA ARG A 169 -13.81 7.52 -26.80
C ARG A 169 -12.46 7.71 -26.10
N LYS A 170 -12.45 8.24 -24.88
CA LYS A 170 -11.22 8.43 -24.10
C LYS A 170 -10.67 7.09 -23.54
N ARG A 171 -11.52 6.06 -23.39
CA ARG A 171 -11.12 4.72 -22.94
C ARG A 171 -10.38 3.89 -24.00
N LEU A 172 -10.49 4.27 -25.29
CA LEU A 172 -9.82 3.57 -26.40
C LEU A 172 -8.49 4.22 -26.82
N LEU A 173 -8.33 5.53 -26.64
CA LEU A 173 -7.10 6.23 -27.03
C LEU A 173 -5.98 6.10 -25.98
N PHE A 174 -6.32 5.99 -24.69
CA PHE A 174 -5.31 5.80 -23.63
C PHE A 174 -4.71 4.38 -23.60
N THR A 175 -5.41 3.36 -24.08
CA THR A 175 -4.91 1.98 -24.15
C THR A 175 -4.00 1.72 -25.35
N ILE A 176 -4.08 2.54 -26.41
CA ILE A 176 -3.21 2.42 -27.60
C ILE A 176 -1.88 3.17 -27.40
N ALA A 177 -1.84 4.24 -26.61
CA ALA A 177 -0.62 5.00 -26.35
C ALA A 177 0.36 4.30 -25.39
N ILE A 178 -0.14 3.50 -24.43
CA ILE A 178 0.71 2.83 -23.42
C ILE A 178 1.40 1.58 -24.00
N THR A 179 0.76 0.88 -24.94
CA THR A 179 1.35 -0.30 -25.59
C THR A 179 2.35 0.07 -26.71
N GLY A 180 2.18 1.22 -27.38
CA GLY A 180 3.11 1.69 -28.42
C GLY A 180 4.48 2.16 -27.89
N VAL A 181 4.51 2.78 -26.71
CA VAL A 181 5.76 3.29 -26.11
C VAL A 181 6.64 2.16 -25.58
N ALA A 182 6.06 1.07 -25.06
CA ALA A 182 6.83 -0.07 -24.55
C ALA A 182 7.60 -0.83 -25.65
N VAL A 183 7.07 -0.88 -26.87
CA VAL A 183 7.72 -1.58 -28.00
C VAL A 183 8.89 -0.78 -28.57
N LEU A 184 8.79 0.56 -28.65
CA LEU A 184 9.86 1.41 -29.19
C LEU A 184 11.08 1.51 -28.26
N PHE A 185 10.88 1.55 -26.94
CA PHE A 185 12.00 1.53 -25.98
C PHE A 185 12.70 0.17 -25.90
N GLY A 186 11.97 -0.94 -26.09
CA GLY A 186 12.56 -2.28 -26.13
C GLY A 186 13.49 -2.51 -27.33
N SER A 187 13.17 -1.96 -28.51
CA SER A 187 13.97 -2.13 -29.73
C SER A 187 15.26 -1.31 -29.73
N LEU A 188 15.28 -0.11 -29.14
CA LEU A 188 16.47 0.75 -29.10
C LEU A 188 17.55 0.23 -28.13
N ILE A 189 17.15 -0.47 -27.06
CA ILE A 189 18.10 -1.03 -26.08
C ILE A 189 18.80 -2.28 -26.64
N LEU A 190 18.14 -3.05 -27.51
CA LEU A 190 18.73 -4.24 -28.13
C LEU A 190 19.71 -3.92 -29.27
N GLN A 191 19.47 -2.88 -30.07
CA GLN A 191 20.43 -2.44 -31.09
C GLN A 191 21.74 -1.92 -30.48
N LYS A 192 21.67 -1.21 -29.35
CA LYS A 192 22.85 -0.66 -28.67
C LYS A 192 23.76 -1.74 -28.04
N LYS A 193 23.22 -2.94 -27.79
CA LYS A 193 24.00 -4.08 -27.25
C LYS A 193 24.69 -4.91 -28.34
N ALA A 194 24.21 -4.85 -29.59
CA ALA A 194 24.83 -5.53 -30.73
C ALA A 194 26.10 -4.80 -31.23
N GLU A 195 26.09 -3.47 -31.24
CA GLU A 195 27.23 -2.65 -31.72
C GLU A 195 28.47 -2.72 -30.79
N HIS A 196 28.29 -2.96 -29.48
CA HIS A 196 29.41 -3.04 -28.53
C HIS A 196 30.04 -4.46 -28.42
N SER A 197 29.53 -5.43 -29.19
CA SER A 197 30.03 -6.82 -29.17
C SER A 197 30.85 -7.19 -30.42
N GLN A 198 31.11 -6.23 -31.32
CA GLN A 198 31.95 -6.42 -32.50
C GLN A 198 32.96 -5.26 -32.64
N MET A 199 34.04 -5.31 -31.86
CA MET A 199 35.32 -4.76 -32.26
C MET A 199 36.43 -5.65 -31.70
N PRO A 200 37.41 -6.07 -32.53
CA PRO A 200 38.47 -7.00 -32.14
C PRO A 200 39.47 -6.38 -31.16
#